data_AF-A0A7V9THB8-F1
#
_entry.id   AF-A0A7V9THB8-F1
#
_cell.length_a   1.000
_cell.length_b   1.000
_cell.length_c   1.000
_cell.angle_alpha   90.00
_cell.angle_beta   90.00
_cell.angle_gamma   90.00
#
_symmetry.space_group_name_H-M   'P 1'
#
loop_
_entity.id
_entity.type
_entity.pdbx_description
1 polymer ?
#
loop_
_entity_poly.entity_id
_entity_poly.type
_entity_poly.pdbx_seq_one_letter_code
_entity_poly.pdbx_strand_id
1 'polypeptide(L)'
;REDLRDFDLVVVMDAENLAEVNALRVEVGQGARVHRLREWDQEPGDYDVPDPYYGGEHGFDRVHDLVHRSCEALLDQLLAERRAS
;
A
#
# COMPACT_ATOMS: atom_id res chain seq x y z
N ARG A 1 -10.81 -12.43 2.01
CA ARG A 1 -10.44 -13.27 3.20
C ARG A 1 -9.45 -14.37 2.81
N GLU A 2 -9.60 -15.01 1.65
CA GLU A 2 -8.57 -15.89 1.08
C GLU A 2 -7.30 -15.12 0.72
N ASP A 3 -7.43 -13.89 0.22
CA ASP A 3 -6.28 -13.02 -0.12
C ASP A 3 -5.31 -12.83 1.06
N LEU A 4 -5.82 -12.65 2.27
CA LEU A 4 -4.99 -12.50 3.47
C LEU A 4 -4.22 -13.77 3.85
N ARG A 5 -4.56 -14.93 3.28
CA ARG A 5 -3.85 -16.20 3.48
C ARG A 5 -2.96 -16.54 2.29
N ASP A 6 -3.32 -16.08 1.10
CA ASP A 6 -2.65 -16.46 -0.15
C ASP A 6 -1.51 -15.50 -0.53
N PHE A 7 -1.48 -14.29 0.03
CA PHE A 7 -0.44 -13.29 -0.23
C PHE A 7 0.48 -13.07 0.98
N ASP A 8 1.76 -12.83 0.71
CA ASP A 8 2.75 -12.46 1.75
C ASP A 8 2.62 -10.99 2.18
N LEU A 9 2.13 -10.14 1.27
CA LEU A 9 2.01 -8.70 1.43
C LEU A 9 0.73 -8.20 0.76
N VAL A 10 -0.07 -7.44 1.48
CA VAL A 10 -1.21 -6.67 0.98
C VAL A 10 -0.90 -5.19 1.19
N VAL A 11 -1.04 -4.41 0.12
CA VAL A 11 -0.80 -2.97 0.15
C VAL A 11 -2.12 -2.23 -0.01
N VAL A 12 -2.39 -1.29 0.91
CA VAL A 12 -3.62 -0.49 0.94
C VAL A 12 -3.34 0.97 0.65
N MET A 13 -4.34 1.72 0.18
CA MET A 13 -4.14 3.08 -0.33
C MET A 13 -4.23 4.15 0.76
N ASP A 14 -5.04 3.91 1.80
CA ASP A 14 -5.30 4.88 2.85
C ASP A 14 -5.50 4.22 4.23
N ALA A 15 -5.70 5.06 5.24
CA ALA A 15 -5.93 4.62 6.62
C ALA A 15 -7.27 3.88 6.82
N GLU A 16 -8.30 4.17 6.04
CA GLU A 16 -9.61 3.52 6.14
C GLU A 16 -9.53 2.07 5.66
N ASN A 17 -8.95 1.86 4.48
CA ASN A 17 -8.66 0.54 3.94
C ASN A 17 -7.77 -0.27 4.90
N LEU A 18 -6.78 0.36 5.53
CA LEU A 18 -5.92 -0.30 6.52
C LEU A 18 -6.73 -0.78 7.74
N ALA A 19 -7.65 0.05 8.24
CA ALA A 19 -8.50 -0.31 9.36
C ALA A 19 -9.43 -1.48 9.02
N GLU A 20 -10.06 -1.45 7.84
CA GLU A 20 -10.95 -2.51 7.35
C GLU A 20 -10.20 -3.84 7.18
N VAL A 21 -9.03 -3.81 6.53
CA VAL A 21 -8.22 -5.02 6.32
C VAL A 21 -7.72 -5.57 7.67
N ASN A 22 -7.33 -4.72 8.61
CA ASN A 22 -6.93 -5.17 9.94
C ASN A 22 -8.08 -5.79 10.74
N ALA A 23 -9.30 -5.26 10.62
CA ALA A 23 -10.48 -5.88 11.21
C ALA A 23 -10.69 -7.30 10.65
N LEU A 24 -10.53 -7.49 9.34
CA LEU A 24 -10.60 -8.81 8.70
C LEU A 24 -9.47 -9.75 9.17
N ARG A 25 -8.25 -9.23 9.41
CA ARG A 25 -7.12 -10.03 9.93
C ARG A 25 -7.40 -10.62 11.30
N VAL A 26 -8.05 -9.86 12.18
CA VAL A 26 -8.43 -10.35 13.52
C VAL A 26 -9.32 -11.59 13.41
N GLU A 27 -10.16 -11.67 12.38
CA GLU A 27 -11.06 -12.82 12.16
C GLU A 27 -10.33 -14.05 11.56
N VAL A 28 -9.31 -13.85 10.72
CA VAL A 28 -8.64 -14.95 9.99
C VAL A 28 -7.33 -15.44 10.64
N GLY A 29 -6.75 -14.69 11.58
CA GLY A 29 -5.50 -15.05 12.26
C GLY A 29 -4.23 -14.47 11.59
N GLN A 30 -3.06 -15.05 11.88
CA GLN A 30 -1.79 -14.66 11.27
C GLN A 30 -1.86 -14.88 9.74
N GLY A 31 -1.88 -13.78 8.99
CA GLY A 31 -1.93 -13.76 7.53
C GLY A 31 -0.92 -12.76 6.96
N ALA A 32 -1.16 -12.29 5.74
CA ALA A 32 -0.35 -11.31 5.02
C ALA A 32 0.13 -10.14 5.89
N ARG A 33 1.33 -9.64 5.62
CA ARG A 33 1.75 -8.31 6.09
C ARG A 33 0.86 -7.26 5.41
N VAL A 34 0.45 -6.22 6.13
CA VAL A 34 -0.41 -5.18 5.58
C VAL A 34 0.17 -3.81 5.89
N HIS A 35 0.36 -3.01 4.84
CA HIS A 35 1.03 -1.72 4.87
C HIS A 35 0.33 -0.74 3.93
N ARG A 36 0.39 0.56 4.23
CA ARG A 36 -0.03 1.60 3.28
C ARG A 36 1.03 1.76 2.19
N LEU A 37 0.62 1.99 0.95
CA LEU A 37 1.54 2.13 -0.18
C LEU A 37 2.57 3.23 0.05
N ARG A 38 2.14 4.36 0.60
CA ARG A 38 3.03 5.51 0.79
C ARG A 38 3.96 5.36 1.99
N GLU A 39 3.98 4.23 2.68
CA GLU A 39 5.07 3.91 3.63
C GLU A 39 6.43 3.78 2.92
N TRP A 40 6.42 3.49 1.62
CA TRP A 40 7.61 3.48 0.76
C TRP A 40 7.86 4.81 0.03
N ASP A 41 6.98 5.80 0.20
CA ASP A 41 7.15 7.12 -0.40
C ASP A 41 8.23 7.92 0.34
N GLN A 42 9.11 8.59 -0.41
CA GLN A 42 10.13 9.48 0.16
C GLN A 42 9.51 10.75 0.77
N GLU A 43 8.32 11.13 0.29
CA GLU A 43 7.58 12.30 0.75
C GLU A 43 6.14 11.90 1.13
N PRO A 44 5.95 11.11 2.20
CA PRO A 44 4.70 10.38 2.44
C PRO A 44 3.51 11.25 2.82
N GLY A 45 3.71 12.48 3.30
CA GLY A 45 2.62 13.32 3.80
C GLY A 45 1.87 12.63 4.96
N ASP A 46 0.57 12.40 4.79
CA ASP A 46 -0.31 11.63 5.68
C ASP A 46 -0.31 10.11 5.41
N TYR A 47 0.52 9.67 4.46
CA TYR A 47 0.66 8.31 3.94
C TYR A 47 -0.54 7.82 3.13
N ASP A 48 -1.53 8.66 2.87
CA ASP A 48 -2.71 8.28 2.12
C ASP A 48 -2.53 8.64 0.64
N VAL A 49 -2.96 7.74 -0.24
CA VAL A 49 -3.15 8.03 -1.65
C VAL A 49 -4.54 8.65 -1.77
N PRO A 50 -4.67 9.93 -2.18
CA PRO A 50 -5.96 10.60 -2.26
C PRO A 50 -6.82 9.96 -3.35
N ASP A 51 -8.13 10.02 -3.18
CA ASP A 51 -9.06 9.59 -4.22
C ASP A 51 -8.93 10.51 -5.46
N PRO A 52 -8.62 9.97 -6.65
CA PRO A 52 -8.38 10.76 -7.86
C PRO A 52 -9.62 11.52 -8.35
N TYR A 53 -10.83 11.07 -8.02
CA TYR A 53 -12.08 11.66 -8.49
C TYR A 53 -12.38 13.03 -7.85
N TYR A 54 -11.80 13.33 -6.69
CA TYR A 54 -12.00 14.61 -6.00
C TYR A 54 -10.88 15.63 -6.27
N GLY A 55 -9.85 15.27 -7.04
CA GLY A 55 -8.67 16.10 -7.28
C GLY A 55 -8.79 17.17 -8.37
N GLY A 56 -9.96 17.31 -9.01
CA GLY A 56 -10.11 18.17 -10.19
C GLY A 56 -9.33 17.61 -11.39
N GLU A 57 -8.94 18.48 -12.32
CA GLU A 57 -8.38 18.08 -13.63
C GLU A 57 -7.08 17.25 -13.54
N HIS A 58 -6.29 17.45 -12.48
CA HIS A 58 -5.00 16.76 -12.26
C HIS A 58 -5.06 15.71 -11.14
N GLY A 59 -6.25 15.28 -10.72
CA GLY A 59 -6.39 14.30 -9.64
C GLY A 59 -5.71 12.97 -9.95
N PHE A 60 -5.94 12.46 -11.16
CA PHE A 60 -5.34 11.20 -11.63
C PHE A 60 -3.83 11.28 -11.82
N ASP A 61 -3.31 12.36 -12.40
CA ASP A 61 -1.87 12.54 -12.59
C ASP A 61 -1.13 12.53 -11.26
N ARG A 62 -1.66 13.26 -10.26
CA ARG A 62 -1.07 13.28 -8.91
C ARG A 62 -1.10 11.89 -8.26
N VAL A 63 -2.23 11.19 -8.35
CA VAL A 63 -2.34 9.82 -7.80
C VAL A 63 -1.38 8.87 -8.50
N HIS A 64 -1.27 8.95 -9.82
CA HIS A 64 -0.32 8.17 -10.59
C HIS A 64 1.12 8.41 -10.10
N ASP A 65 1.53 9.67 -9.94
CA ASP A 65 2.89 10.00 -9.50
C ASP A 65 3.18 9.53 -8.06
N LEU A 66 2.19 9.57 -7.17
CA LEU A 66 2.28 9.01 -5.81
C LEU A 66 2.47 7.49 -5.85
N VAL A 67 1.61 6.81 -6.60
CA VAL A 67 1.62 5.35 -6.71
C VAL A 67 2.91 4.87 -7.37
N HIS A 68 3.31 5.51 -8.47
CA HIS A 68 4.47 5.11 -9.27
C HIS A 68 5.75 5.12 -8.43
N ARG A 69 6.10 6.25 -7.81
CA ARG A 69 7.34 6.35 -7.03
C ARG A 69 7.33 5.47 -5.77
N SER A 70 6.17 5.26 -5.16
CA SER A 70 6.03 4.37 -4.00
C SER A 70 6.24 2.90 -4.40
N CYS A 71 5.73 2.50 -5.58
CA CYS A 71 5.95 1.17 -6.15
C CYS A 71 7.42 0.94 -6.54
N GLU A 72 8.11 1.96 -7.09
CA GLU A 72 9.54 1.86 -7.38
C GLU A 72 10.35 1.58 -6.10
N ALA A 73 10.10 2.33 -5.04
CA ALA A 73 10.77 2.14 -3.75
C ALA A 73 10.43 0.78 -3.11
N LEU A 74 9.17 0.33 -3.18
CA LEU A 74 8.77 -1.00 -2.72
C LEU A 74 9.50 -2.11 -3.51
N LEU A 75 9.57 -1.99 -4.84
CA LEU A 75 10.24 -2.97 -5.69
C LEU A 75 11.73 -3.08 -5.34
N ASP A 76 12.39 -1.95 -5.14
CA ASP A 76 13.80 -1.91 -4.74
C ASP A 76 14.03 -2.62 -3.39
N GLN A 77 13.15 -2.39 -2.41
CA GLN A 77 13.20 -3.10 -1.13
C GLN A 77 13.05 -4.60 -1.31
N LEU A 78 12.03 -5.05 -2.05
CA LEU A 78 11.77 -6.49 -2.27
C LEU A 78 12.93 -7.17 -3.01
N LEU A 79 13.54 -6.50 -3.98
CA LEU A 79 14.72 -7.01 -4.67
C LEU A 79 15.94 -7.10 -3.75
N ALA A 80 16.11 -6.14 -2.83
CA ALA A 80 17.17 -6.18 -1.83
C ALA A 80 16.97 -7.34 -0.83
N GLU A 81 15.75 -7.52 -0.31
CA GLU A 81 15.38 -8.64 0.57
C GLU A 81 15.68 -9.99 -0.10
N ARG A 82 15.28 -10.15 -1.37
CA ARG A 82 15.51 -11.39 -2.13
C ARG A 82 16.99 -11.69 -2.39
N ARG A 83 17.85 -10.66 -2.51
CA ARG A 83 19.30 -10.84 -2.69
C ARG A 83 20.01 -11.18 -1.38
N ALA A 84 19.44 -10.79 -0.24
CA ALA A 84 19.97 -11.06 1.09
C ALA A 84 19.57 -12.45 1.63
N SER A 85 18.60 -13.11 0.99
CA SER A 85 18.14 -14.48 1.28
C SER A 85 18.93 -15.52 0.49
#